data_AF-A0A0U0R2M9-F1
#
_entry.id   AF-A0A0U0R2M9-F1
#
_cell.length_a   1.000
_cell.length_b   1.000
_cell.length_c   1.000
_cell.angle_alpha   90.00
_cell.angle_beta   90.00
_cell.angle_gamma   90.00
#
_symmetry.space_group_name_H-M   'P 1'
#
loop_
_entity.id
_entity.type
_entity.pdbx_description
1 polymer ?
#
loop_
_entity_poly.entity_id
_entity_poly.type
_entity_poly.pdbx_seq_one_letter_code
_entity_poly.pdbx_strand_id
1 'polypeptide(L)'
;MIGRKTNTTATEVARPPTSGSAVPSAPTTTVAVTAPVPLDGTYRIEIQRSKQTYDYTPTPQPPDVNTWWAFRTSCTPTECLAAATMLDDNDHTQAKTPPVRPFLMQFGEGQWKSRPETVQFPCVGPNGSPSTQATTQLLALRPQPQGDLVGEMVVTVHSNECGQQGAVIRIPAVASRSGDLPPAVTVPDPATIPDTPDTTSTATLTPPTTTAPGPGR
;
A
#
# COMPACT_ATOMS: atom_id res chain seq x y z
N MET A 1 -55.12 -61.05 30.93
CA MET A 1 -56.20 -60.43 31.73
C MET A 1 -55.64 -59.23 32.48
N ILE A 2 -56.43 -58.16 32.48
CA ILE A 2 -56.46 -57.02 33.43
C ILE A 2 -56.20 -57.53 34.87
N GLY A 3 -55.54 -56.86 35.82
CA GLY A 3 -55.05 -55.49 35.99
C GLY A 3 -55.08 -55.14 37.50
N ARG A 4 -54.22 -54.18 37.93
CA ARG A 4 -54.25 -53.38 39.19
C ARG A 4 -54.08 -54.17 40.52
N LYS A 5 -53.47 -53.69 41.61
CA LYS A 5 -52.97 -52.38 42.07
C LYS A 5 -52.14 -52.65 43.35
N THR A 6 -50.98 -52.02 43.55
CA THR A 6 -50.51 -51.60 44.88
C THR A 6 -49.69 -50.32 44.73
N ASN A 7 -50.15 -49.28 45.41
CA ASN A 7 -49.47 -48.01 45.56
C ASN A 7 -48.27 -48.19 46.51
N THR A 8 -47.09 -47.73 46.11
CA THR A 8 -46.09 -47.20 47.04
C THR A 8 -45.40 -46.01 46.39
N THR A 9 -45.71 -44.85 46.98
CA THR A 9 -45.07 -43.54 46.96
C THR A 9 -43.77 -43.39 46.16
N ALA A 10 -43.85 -42.64 45.06
CA ALA A 10 -42.72 -41.90 44.51
C ALA A 10 -43.13 -40.42 44.50
N THR A 11 -42.84 -39.73 45.60
CA THR A 11 -42.88 -38.27 45.62
C THR A 11 -41.70 -37.80 44.80
N GLU A 12 -41.99 -37.37 43.57
CA GLU A 12 -41.08 -36.68 42.68
C GLU A 12 -40.55 -35.44 43.40
N VAL A 13 -39.30 -35.53 43.88
CA VAL A 13 -38.57 -34.38 44.40
C VAL A 13 -38.33 -33.47 43.21
N ALA A 14 -39.06 -32.35 43.19
CA ALA A 14 -38.86 -31.27 42.24
C ALA A 14 -37.37 -30.92 42.19
N ARG A 15 -36.78 -31.11 41.01
CA ARG A 15 -35.38 -30.80 40.72
C ARG A 15 -35.12 -29.32 41.06
N PRO A 16 -34.08 -28.99 41.85
CA PRO A 16 -33.73 -27.60 42.08
C PRO A 16 -33.44 -26.93 40.72
N PRO A 17 -33.87 -25.67 40.50
CA PRO A 17 -33.54 -24.97 39.27
C PRO A 17 -32.02 -24.98 39.13
N THR A 18 -31.52 -25.53 38.03
CA THR A 18 -30.14 -25.37 37.61
C THR A 18 -29.88 -23.88 37.46
N SER A 19 -29.36 -23.26 38.52
CA SER A 19 -28.74 -21.94 38.46
C SER A 19 -27.57 -22.09 37.51
N GLY A 20 -27.79 -21.74 36.24
CA GLY A 20 -26.71 -21.53 35.30
C GLY A 20 -25.84 -20.46 35.92
N SER A 21 -24.65 -20.86 36.39
CA SER A 21 -23.63 -19.91 36.78
C SER A 21 -23.29 -19.13 35.51
N ALA A 22 -23.80 -17.91 35.41
CA ALA A 22 -23.40 -16.98 34.37
C ALA A 22 -21.92 -16.70 34.63
N VAL A 23 -21.06 -17.37 33.87
CA VAL A 23 -19.65 -17.02 33.81
C VAL A 23 -19.63 -15.55 33.38
N PRO A 24 -19.02 -14.63 34.15
CA PRO A 24 -18.86 -13.26 33.70
C PRO A 24 -18.12 -13.32 32.36
N SER A 25 -18.74 -12.85 31.28
CA SER A 25 -18.02 -12.62 30.04
C SER A 25 -16.84 -11.72 30.37
N ALA A 26 -15.63 -12.25 30.25
CA ALA A 26 -14.42 -11.44 30.35
C ALA A 26 -14.59 -10.26 29.38
N PRO A 27 -14.30 -9.02 29.79
CA PRO A 27 -14.35 -7.90 28.86
C PRO A 27 -13.44 -8.25 27.70
N THR A 28 -14.00 -8.34 26.49
CA THR A 28 -13.22 -8.41 25.27
C THR A 28 -12.39 -7.15 25.27
N THR A 29 -11.12 -7.27 25.61
CA THR A 29 -10.19 -6.15 25.57
C THR A 29 -9.94 -5.96 24.09
N THR A 30 -10.81 -5.18 23.43
CA THR A 30 -10.52 -4.67 22.09
C THR A 30 -9.26 -3.85 22.27
N VAL A 31 -8.12 -4.41 21.88
CA VAL A 31 -6.87 -3.67 21.82
C VAL A 31 -7.14 -2.54 20.85
N ALA A 32 -7.30 -1.33 21.38
CA ALA A 32 -7.46 -0.15 20.54
C ALA A 32 -6.20 -0.07 19.68
N VAL A 33 -6.37 -0.21 18.37
CA VAL A 33 -5.30 0.09 17.42
C VAL A 33 -4.94 1.53 17.69
N THR A 34 -3.76 1.76 18.27
CA THR A 34 -3.27 3.12 18.46
C THR A 34 -3.08 3.69 17.06
N ALA A 35 -3.84 4.73 16.75
CA ALA A 35 -3.77 5.37 15.45
C ALA A 35 -2.31 5.80 15.18
N PRO A 36 -1.81 5.61 13.95
CA PRO A 36 -0.48 6.09 13.60
C PRO A 36 -0.40 7.61 13.73
N VAL A 37 0.82 8.12 13.82
CA VAL A 37 1.05 9.53 13.51
C VAL A 37 0.61 9.74 12.05
N PRO A 38 -0.35 10.65 11.79
CA PRO A 38 -0.83 10.91 10.44
C PRO A 38 0.27 11.43 9.52
N LEU A 39 0.27 10.97 8.26
CA LEU A 39 1.05 11.57 7.20
C LEU A 39 0.28 12.79 6.68
N ASP A 40 0.50 13.95 7.29
CA ASP A 40 -0.10 15.22 6.88
C ASP A 40 0.95 16.32 6.71
N GLY A 41 0.92 17.00 5.56
CA GLY A 41 1.85 18.08 5.21
C GLY A 41 2.72 17.78 4.00
N THR A 42 3.75 18.60 3.83
CA THR A 42 4.75 18.41 2.77
C THR A 42 5.86 17.51 3.27
N TYR A 43 6.18 16.48 2.50
CA TYR A 43 7.25 15.52 2.77
C TYR A 43 8.24 15.48 1.63
N ARG A 44 9.53 15.42 1.98
CA ARG A 44 10.59 14.99 1.07
C ARG A 44 10.83 13.50 1.28
N ILE A 45 10.68 12.71 0.23
CA ILE A 45 11.04 11.29 0.18
C ILE A 45 12.35 11.14 -0.57
N GLU A 46 13.36 10.63 0.14
CA GLU A 46 14.68 10.31 -0.38
C GLU A 46 14.80 8.80 -0.59
N ILE A 47 15.05 8.39 -1.83
CA ILE A 47 15.34 7.02 -2.23
C ILE A 47 16.85 6.88 -2.41
N GLN A 48 17.48 6.12 -1.51
CA GLN A 48 18.94 6.03 -1.38
C GLN A 48 19.54 5.00 -2.33
N ARG A 49 19.47 5.25 -3.64
CA ARG A 49 19.97 4.34 -4.69
C ARG A 49 21.46 4.05 -4.56
N SER A 50 22.24 4.94 -3.96
CA SER A 50 23.65 4.71 -3.58
C SER A 50 23.83 3.56 -2.58
N LYS A 51 22.77 3.16 -1.86
CA LYS A 51 22.75 2.09 -0.87
C LYS A 51 21.88 0.91 -1.27
N GLN A 52 21.45 0.83 -2.54
CA GLN A 52 20.57 -0.25 -2.97
C GLN A 52 21.25 -1.63 -2.92
N THR A 53 20.45 -2.65 -2.71
CA THR A 53 20.87 -4.06 -2.69
C THR A 53 20.05 -4.90 -3.66
N TYR A 54 20.66 -5.96 -4.17
CA TYR A 54 20.06 -7.01 -4.98
C TYR A 54 20.22 -8.31 -4.21
N ASP A 55 19.12 -8.97 -3.82
CA ASP A 55 19.16 -10.17 -2.97
C ASP A 55 20.14 -10.01 -1.77
N TYR A 56 20.08 -8.84 -1.12
CA TYR A 56 20.95 -8.43 0.00
C TYR A 56 22.44 -8.20 -0.33
N THR A 57 22.83 -8.32 -1.59
CA THR A 57 24.16 -7.95 -2.08
C THR A 57 24.18 -6.47 -2.50
N PRO A 58 25.09 -5.63 -1.98
CA PRO A 58 25.17 -4.22 -2.37
C PRO A 58 25.40 -4.05 -3.88
N THR A 59 24.55 -3.24 -4.53
CA THR A 59 24.71 -2.86 -5.94
C THR A 59 24.39 -1.37 -6.15
N PRO A 60 25.20 -0.45 -5.57
CA PRO A 60 24.94 0.99 -5.64
C PRO A 60 24.66 1.51 -7.06
N GLN A 61 23.61 2.29 -7.22
CA GLN A 61 23.25 2.97 -8.48
C GLN A 61 22.96 4.46 -8.23
N PRO A 62 23.98 5.26 -7.84
CA PRO A 62 23.80 6.70 -7.64
C PRO A 62 23.29 7.41 -8.92
N PRO A 63 22.67 8.60 -8.79
CA PRO A 63 22.46 9.35 -7.55
C PRO A 63 21.23 8.89 -6.76
N ASP A 64 21.17 9.27 -5.49
CA ASP A 64 19.95 9.20 -4.69
C ASP A 64 18.88 10.11 -5.29
N VAL A 65 17.61 9.72 -5.16
CA VAL A 65 16.48 10.44 -5.78
C VAL A 65 15.66 11.09 -4.68
N ASN A 66 15.42 12.39 -4.81
CA ASN A 66 14.54 13.15 -3.92
C ASN A 66 13.25 13.48 -4.66
N THR A 67 12.11 13.25 -4.02
CA THR A 67 10.79 13.64 -4.51
C THR A 67 10.03 14.35 -3.40
N TRP A 68 9.18 15.31 -3.76
CA TRP A 68 8.38 16.08 -2.81
C TRP A 68 6.90 15.78 -3.00
N TRP A 69 6.21 15.63 -1.89
CA TRP A 69 4.84 15.13 -1.85
C TRP A 69 4.02 15.89 -0.81
N ALA A 70 2.82 16.29 -1.19
CA ALA A 70 1.81 16.80 -0.27
C ALA A 70 0.93 15.63 0.17
N PHE A 71 1.04 15.21 1.43
CA PHE A 71 0.29 14.10 2.01
C PHE A 71 -0.94 14.58 2.79
N ARG A 72 -2.01 13.78 2.71
CA ARG A 72 -3.19 13.86 3.55
C ARG A 72 -3.57 12.47 4.05
N THR A 73 -3.86 12.34 5.33
CA THR A 73 -4.33 11.10 5.96
C THR A 73 -5.83 11.14 6.27
N SER A 74 -6.48 9.98 6.17
CA SER A 74 -7.85 9.74 6.60
C SER A 74 -7.90 8.40 7.34
N CYS A 75 -8.36 8.42 8.59
CA CYS A 75 -8.46 7.23 9.44
C CYS A 75 -9.92 6.93 9.76
N THR A 76 -10.30 5.68 9.55
CA THR A 76 -11.52 5.08 10.09
C THR A 76 -11.17 4.23 11.32
N PRO A 77 -12.16 3.69 12.07
CA PRO A 77 -11.88 2.77 13.16
C PRO A 77 -11.17 1.47 12.73
N THR A 78 -11.19 1.12 11.44
CA THR A 78 -10.63 -0.13 10.92
C THR A 78 -9.29 0.04 10.22
N GLU A 79 -9.04 1.20 9.61
CA GLU A 79 -7.81 1.44 8.84
C GLU A 79 -7.46 2.92 8.73
N CYS A 80 -6.20 3.20 8.41
CA CYS A 80 -5.73 4.52 8.05
C CYS A 80 -5.13 4.49 6.64
N LEU A 81 -5.60 5.41 5.81
CA LEU A 81 -5.15 5.61 4.44
C LEU A 81 -4.53 7.00 4.31
N ALA A 82 -3.47 7.10 3.53
CA ALA A 82 -2.85 8.36 3.14
C ALA A 82 -2.80 8.46 1.62
N ALA A 83 -3.08 9.64 1.10
CA ALA A 83 -2.96 9.98 -0.30
C ALA A 83 -1.96 11.13 -0.43
N ALA A 84 -1.24 11.17 -1.54
CA ALA A 84 -0.32 12.26 -1.82
C ALA A 84 -0.36 12.72 -3.26
N THR A 85 -0.20 14.03 -3.42
CA THR A 85 0.01 14.68 -4.71
C THR A 85 1.50 14.99 -4.85
N MET A 86 2.10 14.60 -5.97
CA MET A 86 3.50 14.93 -6.26
C MET A 86 3.62 16.45 -6.48
N LEU A 87 4.65 17.04 -5.88
CA LEU A 87 4.96 18.46 -6.00
C LEU A 87 5.97 18.69 -7.12
N ASP A 88 6.04 19.91 -7.64
CA ASP A 88 7.05 20.23 -8.67
C ASP A 88 8.47 20.15 -8.11
N ASP A 89 9.42 19.64 -8.89
CA ASP A 89 10.79 19.40 -8.43
C ASP A 89 11.54 20.69 -8.03
N ASN A 90 11.19 21.82 -8.65
CA ASN A 90 11.84 23.11 -8.42
C ASN A 90 11.01 24.02 -7.51
N ASP A 91 9.68 23.96 -7.63
CA ASP A 91 8.75 24.73 -6.81
C ASP A 91 7.80 23.81 -6.02
N HIS A 92 8.22 23.43 -4.81
CA HIS A 92 7.44 22.55 -3.92
C HIS A 92 6.14 23.20 -3.41
N THR A 93 5.83 24.44 -3.79
CA THR A 93 4.52 25.05 -3.50
C THR A 93 3.45 24.70 -4.54
N GLN A 94 3.86 24.12 -5.67
CA GLN A 94 3.00 23.74 -6.79
C GLN A 94 2.92 22.23 -6.96
N ALA A 95 1.80 21.77 -7.51
CA ALA A 95 1.67 20.38 -7.93
C ALA A 95 2.50 20.12 -9.21
N LYS A 96 3.03 18.90 -9.34
CA LYS A 96 3.76 18.49 -10.52
C LYS A 96 2.88 18.56 -11.76
N THR A 97 3.42 19.12 -12.85
CA THR A 97 2.76 19.18 -14.16
C THR A 97 3.62 18.46 -15.21
N PRO A 98 3.06 17.52 -16.01
CA PRO A 98 1.67 17.04 -15.97
C PRO A 98 1.34 16.30 -14.65
N PRO A 99 0.05 16.18 -14.28
CA PRO A 99 -0.35 15.52 -13.04
C PRO A 99 0.14 14.08 -12.98
N VAL A 100 0.77 13.74 -11.85
CA VAL A 100 1.15 12.35 -11.52
C VAL A 100 -0.02 11.69 -10.79
N ARG A 101 -0.20 10.38 -11.01
CA ARG A 101 -1.20 9.60 -10.27
C ARG A 101 -1.01 9.81 -8.76
N PRO A 102 -2.10 10.02 -7.99
CA PRO A 102 -1.99 10.16 -6.54
C PRO A 102 -1.33 8.93 -5.92
N PHE A 103 -0.35 9.18 -5.07
CA PHE A 103 0.37 8.13 -4.37
C PHE A 103 -0.41 7.72 -3.13
N LEU A 104 -0.76 6.44 -3.03
CA LEU A 104 -1.56 5.90 -1.93
C LEU A 104 -0.74 5.02 -0.99
N MET A 105 -0.96 5.20 0.31
CA MET A 105 -0.39 4.36 1.36
C MET A 105 -1.46 3.92 2.35
N GLN A 106 -1.34 2.70 2.84
CA GLN A 106 -2.16 2.14 3.92
C GLN A 106 -1.27 1.87 5.13
N PHE A 107 -1.74 2.24 6.32
CA PHE A 107 -1.05 1.91 7.56
C PHE A 107 -1.52 0.55 8.08
N GLY A 108 -0.58 -0.33 8.34
CA GLY A 108 -0.82 -1.63 8.96
C GLY A 108 0.48 -2.21 9.49
N GLU A 109 0.39 -3.04 10.55
CA GLU A 109 1.57 -3.71 11.12
C GLU A 109 2.70 -2.74 11.53
N GLY A 110 2.34 -1.52 11.96
CA GLY A 110 3.31 -0.52 12.40
C GLY A 110 4.02 0.25 11.28
N GLN A 111 3.58 0.12 10.02
CA GLN A 111 4.19 0.81 8.89
C GLN A 111 3.16 1.27 7.85
N TRP A 112 3.51 2.36 7.15
CA TRP A 112 2.85 2.78 5.92
C TRP A 112 3.39 1.96 4.76
N LYS A 113 2.51 1.31 3.99
CA LYS A 113 2.86 0.57 2.76
C LYS A 113 2.10 1.18 1.59
N SER A 114 2.80 1.52 0.51
CA SER A 114 2.14 1.91 -0.72
C SER A 114 1.50 0.71 -1.41
N ARG A 115 0.59 0.98 -2.34
CA ARG A 115 0.18 -0.06 -3.28
C ARG A 115 1.32 -0.39 -4.24
N PRO A 116 1.40 -1.65 -4.72
CA PRO A 116 2.32 -2.00 -5.79
C PRO A 116 1.95 -1.26 -7.08
N GLU A 117 2.89 -0.52 -7.66
CA GLU A 117 2.70 0.19 -8.93
C GLU A 117 3.60 -0.38 -10.01
N THR A 118 3.03 -0.62 -11.19
CA THR A 118 3.80 -1.02 -12.37
C THR A 118 4.31 0.22 -13.08
N VAL A 119 5.63 0.41 -13.05
CA VAL A 119 6.30 1.57 -13.64
C VAL A 119 7.60 1.16 -14.33
N GLN A 120 8.03 2.00 -15.27
CA GLN A 120 9.34 1.91 -15.89
C GLN A 120 10.40 2.45 -14.92
N PHE A 121 11.45 1.67 -14.67
CA PHE A 121 12.52 2.04 -13.75
C PHE A 121 13.86 2.13 -14.49
N PRO A 122 14.61 3.23 -14.33
CA PRO A 122 15.90 3.39 -14.99
C PRO A 122 16.92 2.39 -14.43
N CYS A 123 17.68 1.78 -15.33
CA CYS A 123 18.72 0.81 -15.00
C CYS A 123 19.93 0.97 -15.93
N VAL A 124 21.05 0.35 -15.54
CA VAL A 124 22.27 0.29 -16.35
C VAL A 124 22.49 -1.15 -16.75
N GLY A 125 22.61 -1.40 -18.05
CA GLY A 125 22.81 -2.74 -18.60
C GLY A 125 24.23 -3.26 -18.40
N PRO A 126 24.49 -4.55 -18.70
CA PRO A 126 25.81 -5.17 -18.54
C PRO A 126 26.93 -4.50 -19.35
N ASN A 127 26.58 -3.79 -20.42
CA ASN A 127 27.49 -3.02 -21.26
C ASN A 127 27.72 -1.58 -20.74
N GLY A 128 27.17 -1.22 -19.59
CA GLY A 128 27.23 0.14 -19.04
C GLY A 128 26.25 1.13 -19.66
N SER A 129 25.43 0.71 -20.63
CA SER A 129 24.46 1.60 -21.27
C SER A 129 23.24 1.85 -20.39
N PRO A 130 22.76 3.10 -20.28
CA PRO A 130 21.47 3.40 -19.65
C PRO A 130 20.31 2.75 -20.42
N SER A 131 19.34 2.21 -19.69
CA SER A 131 18.09 1.68 -20.22
C SER A 131 16.96 1.85 -19.20
N THR A 132 15.80 1.28 -19.48
CA THR A 132 14.66 1.16 -18.56
C THR A 132 14.13 -0.27 -18.58
N GLN A 133 13.58 -0.69 -17.45
CA GLN A 133 12.94 -2.00 -17.30
C GLN A 133 11.56 -1.86 -16.64
N ALA A 134 10.63 -2.72 -17.02
CA ALA A 134 9.32 -2.84 -16.41
C ALA A 134 9.46 -3.41 -15.00
N THR A 135 8.89 -2.71 -14.02
CA THR A 135 9.00 -3.10 -12.60
C THR A 135 7.66 -2.96 -11.89
N THR A 136 7.48 -3.70 -10.80
CA THR A 136 6.49 -3.40 -9.77
C THR A 136 7.21 -2.83 -8.57
N GLN A 137 6.76 -1.68 -8.07
CA GLN A 137 7.38 -0.95 -6.97
C GLN A 137 6.42 -0.80 -5.80
N LEU A 138 6.93 -0.96 -4.59
CA LEU A 138 6.21 -0.64 -3.35
C LEU A 138 7.15 0.11 -2.41
N LEU A 139 6.62 1.07 -1.67
CA LEU A 139 7.36 1.79 -0.63
C LEU A 139 6.80 1.43 0.74
N ALA A 140 7.68 1.01 1.63
CA ALA A 140 7.37 0.75 3.03
C ALA A 140 8.10 1.75 3.93
N LEU A 141 7.37 2.44 4.82
CA LEU A 141 7.89 3.47 5.70
C LEU A 141 7.38 3.28 7.13
N ARG A 142 8.28 3.20 8.10
CA ARG A 142 7.97 3.13 9.54
C ARG A 142 8.17 4.49 10.19
N PRO A 143 7.14 5.04 10.87
CA PRO A 143 7.32 6.21 11.71
C PRO A 143 8.42 6.00 12.75
N GLN A 144 9.31 6.99 12.90
CA GLN A 144 10.35 7.00 13.92
C GLN A 144 9.94 7.93 15.07
N PRO A 145 10.42 7.70 16.31
CA PRO A 145 10.17 8.59 17.43
C PRO A 145 10.63 10.04 17.21
N GLN A 146 11.59 10.23 16.29
CA GLN A 146 12.21 11.51 15.94
C GLN A 146 11.36 12.33 14.95
N GLY A 147 10.29 11.75 14.41
CA GLY A 147 9.35 12.40 13.48
C GLY A 147 9.53 12.00 12.01
N ASP A 148 10.72 11.57 11.60
CA ASP A 148 10.95 11.02 10.27
C ASP A 148 10.33 9.62 10.10
N LEU A 149 10.20 9.19 8.85
CA LEU A 149 9.89 7.81 8.51
C LEU A 149 11.06 7.16 7.78
N VAL A 150 11.32 5.90 8.12
CA VAL A 150 12.43 5.13 7.55
C VAL A 150 11.92 3.78 7.08
N GLY A 151 12.41 3.33 5.94
CA GLY A 151 12.15 1.99 5.44
C GLY A 151 12.83 1.75 4.11
N GLU A 152 12.11 1.18 3.15
CA GLU A 152 12.67 0.80 1.87
C GLU A 152 11.63 0.81 0.75
N MET A 153 12.10 1.13 -0.46
CA MET A 153 11.41 0.82 -1.69
C MET A 153 11.85 -0.57 -2.16
N VAL A 154 10.88 -1.43 -2.43
CA VAL A 154 11.11 -2.76 -3.01
C VAL A 154 10.66 -2.73 -4.46
N VAL A 155 11.57 -3.11 -5.36
CA VAL A 155 11.37 -3.10 -6.81
C VAL A 155 11.53 -4.53 -7.32
N THR A 156 10.45 -5.09 -7.86
CA THR A 156 10.47 -6.38 -8.55
C THR A 156 10.57 -6.14 -10.04
N VAL A 157 11.57 -6.72 -10.70
CA VAL A 157 11.85 -6.50 -12.12
C VAL A 157 11.17 -7.58 -12.96
N HIS A 158 10.42 -7.16 -13.98
CA HIS A 158 9.62 -8.05 -14.84
C HIS A 158 10.18 -8.22 -16.25
N SER A 159 11.05 -7.31 -16.71
CA SER A 159 11.68 -7.36 -18.04
C SER A 159 13.20 -7.44 -17.92
N ASN A 160 13.92 -7.61 -19.05
CA ASN A 160 15.32 -8.03 -19.06
C ASN A 160 16.29 -7.11 -19.81
N GLU A 161 15.92 -5.85 -20.07
CA GLU A 161 16.75 -4.90 -20.82
C GLU A 161 18.10 -4.65 -20.15
N CYS A 162 18.16 -4.76 -18.82
CA CYS A 162 19.38 -4.63 -18.03
C CYS A 162 19.91 -5.97 -17.47
N GLY A 163 19.37 -7.11 -17.91
CA GLY A 163 19.79 -8.43 -17.42
C GLY A 163 19.34 -8.74 -15.99
N GLN A 164 18.27 -8.09 -15.52
CA GLN A 164 17.80 -8.15 -14.14
C GLN A 164 16.39 -8.76 -14.01
N GLN A 165 15.88 -9.48 -15.02
CA GLN A 165 14.53 -10.04 -14.94
C GLN A 165 14.39 -11.01 -13.75
N GLY A 166 13.33 -10.85 -12.96
CA GLY A 166 13.06 -11.62 -11.76
C GLY A 166 13.77 -11.11 -10.50
N ALA A 167 14.58 -10.06 -10.63
CA ALA A 167 15.28 -9.44 -9.50
C ALA A 167 14.33 -8.79 -8.50
N VAL A 168 14.73 -8.83 -7.23
CA VAL A 168 14.15 -8.01 -6.16
C VAL A 168 15.20 -7.05 -5.63
N ILE A 169 15.07 -5.78 -5.99
CA ILE A 169 15.96 -4.70 -5.56
C ILE A 169 15.33 -4.03 -4.33
N ARG A 170 16.12 -3.86 -3.27
CA ARG A 170 15.72 -3.13 -2.06
C ARG A 170 16.55 -1.86 -1.94
N ILE A 171 15.87 -0.74 -1.82
CA ILE A 171 16.48 0.59 -1.79
C ILE A 171 16.06 1.29 -0.51
N PRO A 172 16.98 1.60 0.43
CA PRO A 172 16.63 2.33 1.64
C PRO A 172 15.94 3.65 1.31
N ALA A 173 14.94 4.01 2.11
CA ALA A 173 14.15 5.21 1.92
C ALA A 173 13.96 5.98 3.23
N VAL A 174 13.98 7.30 3.14
CA VAL A 174 13.70 8.21 4.25
C VAL A 174 12.65 9.22 3.81
N ALA A 175 11.60 9.40 4.60
CA ALA A 175 10.63 10.47 4.41
C ALA A 175 10.70 11.44 5.59
N SER A 176 10.84 12.73 5.28
CA SER A 176 11.01 13.80 6.26
C SER A 176 10.00 14.90 6.00
N ARG A 177 9.26 15.33 7.04
CA ARG A 177 8.28 16.42 6.92
C ARG A 177 9.03 17.74 6.80
N SER A 178 8.78 18.49 5.72
CA SER A 178 9.43 19.78 5.45
C SER A 178 8.51 20.98 5.65
N GLY A 179 7.22 20.77 5.90
CA GLY A 179 6.27 21.85 6.16
C GLY A 179 4.81 21.40 6.14
N ASP A 180 3.91 22.38 6.22
CA ASP A 180 2.48 22.16 6.06
C ASP A 180 2.10 21.92 4.59
N LEU A 181 0.81 21.66 4.33
CA LEU A 181 0.30 21.49 2.96
C LEU A 181 0.37 22.82 2.19
N PRO A 182 0.89 22.85 0.95
CA PRO A 182 0.89 24.06 0.15
C PRO A 182 -0.55 24.45 -0.23
N PRO A 183 -0.95 25.73 -0.11
CA PRO A 183 -2.34 26.14 -0.33
C PRO A 183 -2.79 25.99 -1.80
N ALA A 184 -1.87 25.92 -2.75
CA ALA A 184 -2.16 25.74 -4.18
C ALA A 184 -2.30 24.26 -4.58
N VAL A 185 -2.09 23.31 -3.66
CA VAL A 185 -2.03 21.88 -3.96
C VAL A 185 -3.25 21.17 -3.38
N THR A 186 -4.05 20.58 -4.27
CA THR A 186 -5.15 19.69 -3.87
C THR A 186 -4.62 18.28 -3.65
N VAL A 187 -4.89 17.72 -2.48
CA VAL A 187 -4.67 16.30 -2.19
C VAL A 187 -6.03 15.60 -2.13
N PRO A 188 -6.26 14.54 -2.94
CA PRO A 188 -7.53 13.82 -2.92
C PRO A 188 -7.80 13.19 -1.54
N ASP A 189 -9.06 12.97 -1.21
CA ASP A 189 -9.42 12.24 0.01
C ASP A 189 -9.01 10.77 -0.15
N PRO A 190 -8.13 10.22 0.71
CA PRO A 190 -7.68 8.83 0.62
C PRO A 190 -8.83 7.82 0.60
N ALA A 191 -9.93 8.10 1.32
CA ALA A 191 -11.08 7.20 1.39
C ALA A 191 -11.88 7.11 0.08
N THR A 192 -11.65 8.01 -0.86
CA THR A 192 -12.39 8.06 -2.15
C THR A 192 -11.66 7.34 -3.27
N ILE A 193 -10.39 6.96 -3.07
CA ILE A 193 -9.58 6.32 -4.10
C ILE A 193 -9.74 4.80 -4.01
N PRO A 194 -10.33 4.15 -5.02
CA PRO A 194 -10.70 2.72 -4.96
C PRO A 194 -9.49 1.82 -4.75
N ASP A 195 -9.65 0.70 -4.03
CA ASP A 195 -8.58 -0.26 -3.69
C ASP A 195 -7.96 -1.02 -4.85
N THR A 196 -8.69 -1.11 -5.95
CA THR A 196 -8.26 -1.87 -7.12
C THR A 196 -7.17 -1.13 -7.92
N PRO A 197 -6.07 -1.81 -8.27
CA PRO A 197 -5.23 -1.35 -9.37
C PRO A 197 -6.11 -1.18 -10.61
N ASP A 198 -5.96 -0.09 -11.36
CA ASP A 198 -6.57 0.03 -12.69
C ASP A 198 -6.08 -1.11 -13.58
N THR A 199 -6.78 -2.25 -13.60
CA THR A 199 -6.63 -3.29 -14.63
C THR A 199 -7.31 -2.90 -15.95
N THR A 200 -7.84 -1.68 -16.04
CA THR A 200 -8.75 -1.26 -17.12
C THR A 200 -8.15 -0.23 -18.07
N SER A 201 -6.82 -0.20 -18.21
CA SER A 201 -6.19 0.42 -19.38
C SER A 201 -5.73 -0.65 -20.38
N THR A 202 -6.60 -1.60 -20.69
CA THR A 202 -6.57 -2.22 -22.01
C THR A 202 -7.07 -1.16 -22.97
N ALA A 203 -6.17 -0.37 -23.55
CA ALA A 203 -6.50 0.37 -24.76
C ALA A 203 -7.02 -0.68 -25.74
N THR A 204 -8.31 -0.64 -26.05
CA THR A 204 -8.91 -1.41 -27.12
C THR A 204 -8.25 -0.92 -28.40
N LEU A 205 -7.12 -1.54 -28.77
CA LEU A 205 -6.58 -1.43 -30.11
C LEU A 205 -7.60 -2.16 -30.99
N THR A 206 -8.54 -1.38 -31.52
CA THR A 206 -9.30 -1.77 -32.69
C THR A 206 -8.30 -2.22 -33.75
N PRO A 207 -8.35 -3.48 -34.22
CA PRO A 207 -7.50 -3.88 -35.33
C PRO A 207 -7.85 -3.00 -36.54
N PRO A 208 -6.86 -2.51 -37.30
CA PRO A 208 -7.15 -1.77 -38.52
C PRO A 208 -7.92 -2.69 -39.46
N THR A 209 -9.08 -2.22 -39.91
CA THR A 209 -9.90 -2.88 -40.93
C THR A 209 -9.08 -2.95 -42.22
N THR A 210 -8.54 -4.13 -42.53
CA THR A 210 -7.93 -4.37 -43.85
C THR A 210 -9.04 -4.45 -44.88
N THR A 211 -9.34 -3.33 -45.53
CA THR A 211 -10.12 -3.30 -46.77
C THR A 211 -9.36 -4.07 -47.84
N ALA A 212 -9.85 -5.25 -48.22
CA ALA A 212 -9.34 -6.00 -49.36
C ALA A 212 -9.63 -5.23 -50.67
N PRO A 213 -8.66 -5.08 -51.60
CA PRO A 213 -8.95 -4.60 -52.95
C PRO A 213 -9.70 -5.69 -53.72
N GLY A 214 -10.83 -5.34 -54.33
CA GLY A 214 -11.61 -6.24 -55.18
C GLY A 214 -10.82 -6.70 -56.42
N PRO A 215 -11.13 -7.87 -56.99
CA PRO A 215 -10.44 -8.34 -58.18
C PRO A 215 -10.97 -7.60 -59.41
N GLY A 216 -10.12 -6.78 -59.99
CA GLY A 216 -10.28 -6.29 -61.36
C GLY A 216 -9.58 -7.25 -62.33
N ARG A 217 -10.35 -8.08 -63.02
CA ARG A 217 -10.28 -8.40 -64.46
C ARG A 217 -11.16 -9.60 -64.79
#